data_AF-A0A7S2BQ48-F1
#
_entry.id   AF-A0A7S2BQ48-F1
#
_cell.length_a   1.000
_cell.length_b   1.000
_cell.length_c   1.000
_cell.angle_alpha   90.00
_cell.angle_beta   90.00
_cell.angle_gamma   90.00
#
_symmetry.space_group_name_H-M   'P 1'
#
loop_
_entity.id
_entity.type
_entity.pdbx_description
1 polymer ?
#
loop_
_entity_poly.entity_id
_entity_poly.type
_entity_poly.pdbx_seq_one_letter_code
_entity_poly.pdbx_strand_id
1 'polypeptide(L)'
;GAASAPPPPAAANASSGAAETPPPVASGAGGATATVTTDAAEAAAPMQEATHSFIGQTGATLVVEAGSLGDQSDYFLKDLKDCVIVVREVLSALKMENISGCSLYIGPVAGSLLVREVHNSDIFVCARQLRIHDSTECNWYVQMASGPIIEDCSGMRFAPYTLEYPDLPAQVERAALQSTVGSDWWRQVKDFKWHRAQASPNWSVLPEEKRGHRPAAAAAALVKNTAAAAQVADEGAEGGADGEDSEDEL
;
A
#
# COMPACT_ATOMS: atom_id res chain seq x y z
N GLY A 1 -11.97 51.76 36.87
CA GLY A 1 -12.61 50.49 37.27
C GLY A 1 -11.59 49.40 37.12
N ALA A 2 -11.30 48.70 38.20
CA ALA A 2 -10.15 47.81 38.38
C ALA A 2 -10.17 46.54 37.53
N ALA A 3 -8.97 45.95 37.42
CA ALA A 3 -8.54 44.83 36.60
C ALA A 3 -9.10 43.46 37.01
N SER A 4 -8.96 42.47 36.12
CA SER A 4 -8.61 41.11 36.53
C SER A 4 -7.81 40.42 35.42
N ALA A 5 -6.51 40.24 35.66
CA ALA A 5 -5.59 39.40 34.91
C ALA A 5 -5.39 38.09 35.70
N PRO A 6 -5.08 36.96 35.03
CA PRO A 6 -4.91 35.66 35.69
C PRO A 6 -3.63 35.57 36.53
N PRO A 7 -3.59 34.70 37.56
CA PRO A 7 -2.44 34.60 38.46
C PRO A 7 -1.24 33.84 37.84
N PRO A 8 0.01 34.26 38.13
CA PRO A 8 1.24 33.53 37.79
C PRO A 8 1.66 32.51 38.90
N PRO A 9 2.71 31.70 38.67
CA PRO A 9 2.80 30.30 39.14
C PRO A 9 3.49 30.11 40.50
N ALA A 10 3.24 28.95 41.12
CA ALA A 10 3.92 28.50 42.34
C ALA A 10 5.31 27.92 42.02
N ALA A 11 6.30 28.34 42.81
CA ALA A 11 7.70 27.94 42.71
C ALA A 11 8.06 26.79 43.68
N ALA A 12 8.99 25.96 43.19
CA ALA A 12 10.12 25.30 43.85
C ALA A 12 9.95 24.59 45.21
N ASN A 13 10.33 23.31 45.23
CA ASN A 13 11.13 22.76 46.31
C ASN A 13 12.39 22.12 45.73
N ALA A 14 13.54 22.69 46.08
CA ALA A 14 14.86 22.12 45.89
C ALA A 14 15.24 21.36 47.16
N SER A 15 15.80 20.15 47.02
CA SER A 15 16.66 19.54 48.03
C SER A 15 17.85 18.89 47.34
N SER A 16 19.00 19.20 47.92
CA SER A 16 20.39 18.99 47.51
C SER A 16 20.95 17.62 47.90
N GLY A 17 22.01 17.19 47.21
CA GLY A 17 22.96 16.16 47.67
C GLY A 17 23.59 15.43 46.48
N ALA A 18 24.64 16.00 45.88
CA ALA A 18 26.06 15.70 46.16
C ALA A 18 26.57 14.49 45.35
N ALA A 19 27.51 14.80 44.45
CA ALA A 19 28.29 13.87 43.66
C ALA A 19 29.43 13.27 44.50
N GLU A 20 29.73 11.99 44.29
CA GLU A 20 31.07 11.42 44.56
C GLU A 20 31.33 10.21 43.64
N THR A 21 32.51 10.21 43.01
CA THR A 21 33.10 9.19 42.13
C THR A 21 34.05 8.24 42.92
N PRO A 22 34.51 7.11 42.34
CA PRO A 22 34.71 5.82 43.04
C PRO A 22 36.19 5.47 43.33
N PRO A 23 36.46 4.30 43.95
CA PRO A 23 37.66 3.51 43.62
C PRO A 23 37.40 1.95 43.65
N PRO A 24 38.40 1.05 43.51
CA PRO A 24 38.94 0.62 42.22
C PRO A 24 39.11 -0.93 42.04
N VAL A 25 39.39 -1.30 40.79
CA VAL A 25 40.03 -2.49 40.16
C VAL A 25 40.35 -3.79 40.94
N ALA A 26 40.02 -4.93 40.30
CA ALA A 26 40.86 -6.14 40.15
C ALA A 26 40.34 -6.94 38.92
N SER A 27 41.01 -6.87 37.78
CA SER A 27 42.04 -7.81 37.26
C SER A 27 41.54 -9.24 37.02
N GLY A 28 41.36 -9.58 35.74
CA GLY A 28 41.15 -10.93 35.24
C GLY A 28 41.52 -10.95 33.75
N ALA A 29 42.74 -11.39 33.47
CA ALA A 29 43.33 -11.49 32.14
C ALA A 29 42.68 -12.59 31.30
N GLY A 30 42.54 -12.34 30.00
CA GLY A 30 42.13 -13.32 29.00
C GLY A 30 42.11 -12.65 27.63
N GLY A 31 43.28 -12.56 27.00
CA GLY A 31 43.39 -12.09 25.62
C GLY A 31 42.92 -13.16 24.63
N ALA A 32 42.32 -12.74 23.52
CA ALA A 32 42.64 -13.20 22.17
C ALA A 32 41.79 -12.46 21.12
N THR A 33 42.52 -11.81 20.21
CA THR A 33 42.26 -11.68 18.76
C THR A 33 40.93 -11.09 18.28
N ALA A 34 41.05 -9.89 17.72
CA ALA A 34 40.16 -9.35 16.72
C ALA A 34 40.13 -10.26 15.47
N THR A 35 38.92 -10.51 14.96
CA THR A 35 38.72 -11.01 13.60
C THR A 35 37.63 -10.15 12.96
N VAL A 36 38.06 -9.36 11.99
CA VAL A 36 37.17 -8.72 11.01
C VAL A 36 36.72 -9.83 10.07
N THR A 37 35.41 -10.09 9.99
CA THR A 37 34.83 -10.89 8.92
C THR A 37 33.91 -10.00 8.10
N THR A 38 34.35 -9.75 6.88
CA THR A 38 33.59 -9.19 5.77
C THR A 38 32.53 -10.16 5.29
N ASP A 39 31.36 -9.60 4.99
CA ASP A 39 30.36 -9.99 3.99
C ASP A 39 29.83 -11.43 3.98
N ALA A 40 28.56 -11.56 4.35
CA ALA A 40 27.68 -12.55 3.76
C ALA A 40 26.29 -11.92 3.70
N ALA A 41 25.92 -11.47 2.50
CA ALA A 41 24.56 -11.19 2.10
C ALA A 41 23.63 -12.28 2.65
N GLU A 42 22.73 -11.89 3.54
CA GLU A 42 21.67 -12.74 4.03
C GLU A 42 20.72 -12.97 2.85
N ALA A 43 20.91 -14.10 2.18
CA ALA A 43 20.03 -14.58 1.13
C ALA A 43 18.61 -14.63 1.71
N ALA A 44 17.74 -13.77 1.18
CA ALA A 44 16.32 -13.77 1.47
C ALA A 44 15.81 -15.21 1.37
N ALA A 45 15.23 -15.71 2.46
CA ALA A 45 14.58 -17.01 2.48
C ALA A 45 13.62 -17.11 1.28
N PRO A 46 13.54 -18.28 0.61
CA PRO A 46 12.66 -18.46 -0.53
C PRO A 46 11.23 -18.21 -0.07
N MET A 47 10.70 -17.12 -0.61
CA MET A 47 9.38 -16.62 -0.31
C MET A 47 8.35 -17.61 -0.83
N GLN A 48 7.32 -17.85 -0.04
CA GLN A 48 6.14 -18.62 -0.43
C GLN A 48 5.65 -18.11 -1.80
N GLU A 49 5.57 -19.00 -2.80
CA GLU A 49 5.15 -18.64 -4.15
C GLU A 49 3.77 -17.97 -4.08
N ALA A 50 3.69 -16.69 -4.44
CA ALA A 50 2.41 -16.01 -4.57
C ALA A 50 1.52 -16.80 -5.53
N THR A 51 0.21 -16.85 -5.28
CA THR A 51 -0.69 -17.64 -6.12
C THR A 51 -0.78 -17.13 -7.55
N HIS A 52 -0.54 -15.83 -7.76
CA HIS A 52 -0.58 -15.19 -9.08
C HIS A 52 0.56 -14.19 -9.25
N SER A 53 0.98 -13.93 -10.50
CA SER A 53 2.04 -12.97 -10.76
C SER A 53 2.03 -12.34 -12.15
N PHE A 54 2.63 -11.15 -12.23
CA PHE A 54 3.15 -10.59 -13.47
C PHE A 54 4.65 -10.41 -13.33
N ILE A 55 5.41 -11.00 -14.26
CA ILE A 55 6.87 -11.02 -14.23
C ILE A 55 7.46 -10.63 -15.58
N GLY A 56 8.49 -9.77 -15.56
CA GLY A 56 9.39 -9.56 -16.71
C GLY A 56 8.78 -8.78 -17.87
N GLN A 57 7.78 -7.94 -17.61
CA GLN A 57 7.07 -7.19 -18.65
C GLN A 57 7.67 -5.79 -18.85
N THR A 58 7.70 -5.32 -20.09
CA THR A 58 8.13 -3.96 -20.43
C THR A 58 7.16 -3.30 -21.40
N GLY A 59 6.72 -2.08 -21.13
CA GLY A 59 5.83 -1.32 -22.03
C GLY A 59 4.41 -1.90 -22.16
N ALA A 60 4.03 -2.82 -21.28
CA ALA A 60 2.78 -3.58 -21.38
C ALA A 60 1.64 -2.92 -20.59
N THR A 61 0.40 -3.18 -21.00
CA THR A 61 -0.79 -2.95 -20.18
C THR A 61 -1.29 -4.30 -19.70
N LEU A 62 -1.28 -4.50 -18.37
CA LEU A 62 -1.61 -5.77 -17.72
C LEU A 62 -2.87 -5.56 -16.88
N VAL A 63 -3.86 -6.44 -17.05
CA VAL A 63 -5.17 -6.30 -16.40
C VAL A 63 -5.53 -7.60 -15.69
N VAL A 64 -5.96 -7.49 -14.45
CA VAL A 64 -6.67 -8.53 -13.71
C VAL A 64 -8.12 -8.09 -13.58
N GLU A 65 -9.03 -8.91 -14.11
CA GLU A 65 -10.45 -8.66 -14.08
C GLU A 65 -11.08 -9.03 -12.73
N ALA A 66 -12.15 -8.35 -12.36
CA ALA A 66 -12.89 -8.66 -11.16
C ALA A 66 -13.47 -10.08 -11.20
N GLY A 67 -13.29 -10.83 -10.12
CA GLY A 67 -13.74 -12.22 -10.00
C GLY A 67 -12.81 -13.24 -10.66
N SER A 68 -11.70 -12.82 -11.28
CA SER A 68 -10.84 -13.73 -12.06
C SER A 68 -9.89 -14.58 -11.21
N LEU A 69 -9.61 -14.20 -9.95
CA LEU A 69 -8.61 -14.87 -9.11
C LEU A 69 -9.19 -15.80 -8.03
N GLY A 70 -10.52 -15.93 -7.93
CA GLY A 70 -11.15 -16.66 -6.84
C GLY A 70 -10.92 -16.03 -5.45
N ASP A 71 -11.17 -16.80 -4.38
CA ASP A 71 -11.04 -16.31 -3.00
C ASP A 71 -9.60 -16.42 -2.48
N GLN A 72 -9.16 -15.40 -1.71
CA GLN A 72 -7.85 -15.34 -1.02
C GLN A 72 -6.64 -15.52 -1.95
N SER A 73 -6.41 -14.52 -2.80
CA SER A 73 -5.30 -14.54 -3.76
C SER A 73 -4.21 -13.54 -3.42
N ASP A 74 -2.99 -14.06 -3.23
CA ASP A 74 -1.77 -13.26 -3.14
C ASP A 74 -1.24 -12.98 -4.54
N TYR A 75 -0.73 -11.77 -4.76
CA TYR A 75 -0.19 -11.36 -6.05
C TYR A 75 1.26 -10.91 -5.93
N PHE A 76 2.09 -11.27 -6.91
CA PHE A 76 3.45 -10.80 -7.01
C PHE A 76 3.70 -10.06 -8.33
N LEU A 77 4.09 -8.79 -8.22
CA LEU A 77 4.51 -7.97 -9.34
C LEU A 77 6.03 -7.86 -9.30
N LYS A 78 6.71 -8.42 -10.32
CA LYS A 78 8.18 -8.50 -10.34
C LYS A 78 8.76 -8.10 -11.69
N ASP A 79 9.89 -7.40 -11.69
CA ASP A 79 10.65 -7.11 -12.91
C ASP A 79 9.77 -6.42 -13.99
N LEU A 80 9.06 -5.37 -13.59
CA LEU A 80 8.12 -4.64 -14.47
C LEU A 80 8.67 -3.25 -14.81
N LYS A 81 8.64 -2.88 -16.09
CA LYS A 81 9.17 -1.61 -16.55
C LYS A 81 8.23 -0.88 -17.51
N ASP A 82 8.02 0.41 -17.31
CA ASP A 82 7.20 1.25 -18.20
C ASP A 82 5.81 0.66 -18.47
N CYS A 83 5.25 -0.04 -17.49
CA CYS A 83 3.99 -0.77 -17.61
C CYS A 83 2.82 -0.01 -16.99
N VAL A 84 1.62 -0.32 -17.48
CA VAL A 84 0.35 0.04 -16.86
C VAL A 84 -0.23 -1.23 -16.26
N ILE A 85 -0.47 -1.25 -14.96
CA ILE A 85 -1.02 -2.41 -14.26
C ILE A 85 -2.36 -2.02 -13.65
N VAL A 86 -3.41 -2.76 -13.97
CA VAL A 86 -4.76 -2.57 -13.43
C VAL A 86 -5.21 -3.88 -12.79
N VAL A 87 -5.37 -3.89 -11.47
CA VAL A 87 -5.87 -5.04 -10.72
C VAL A 87 -7.22 -4.69 -10.15
N ARG A 88 -8.31 -5.24 -10.70
CA ARG A 88 -9.68 -5.02 -10.23
C ARG A 88 -10.16 -6.15 -9.31
N GLU A 89 -9.32 -6.56 -8.37
CA GLU A 89 -9.60 -7.68 -7.47
C GLU A 89 -9.21 -7.33 -6.03
N VAL A 90 -9.81 -8.04 -5.08
CA VAL A 90 -9.36 -8.02 -3.67
C VAL A 90 -8.23 -9.02 -3.51
N LEU A 91 -7.06 -8.52 -3.09
CA LEU A 91 -5.89 -9.35 -2.81
C LEU A 91 -5.78 -9.63 -1.32
N SER A 92 -5.34 -10.82 -0.94
CA SER A 92 -4.99 -11.11 0.47
C SER A 92 -3.67 -10.43 0.84
N ALA A 93 -2.66 -10.53 -0.01
CA ALA A 93 -1.42 -9.79 0.09
C ALA A 93 -0.89 -9.40 -1.30
N LEU A 94 -0.06 -8.35 -1.32
CA LEU A 94 0.60 -7.91 -2.54
C LEU A 94 2.08 -7.70 -2.26
N LYS A 95 2.92 -8.29 -3.10
CA LYS A 95 4.34 -7.97 -3.16
C LYS A 95 4.69 -7.27 -4.46
N MET A 96 5.54 -6.26 -4.36
CA MET A 96 6.14 -5.56 -5.48
C MET A 96 7.66 -5.61 -5.36
N GLU A 97 8.35 -5.99 -6.44
CA GLU A 97 9.81 -6.05 -6.47
C GLU A 97 10.35 -5.65 -7.84
N ASN A 98 11.35 -4.76 -7.86
CA ASN A 98 12.01 -4.31 -9.09
C ASN A 98 11.02 -3.77 -10.13
N ILE A 99 10.34 -2.67 -9.79
CA ILE A 99 9.34 -2.01 -10.65
C ILE A 99 9.80 -0.60 -10.98
N SER A 100 9.78 -0.21 -12.26
CA SER A 100 10.27 1.11 -12.68
C SER A 100 9.41 1.76 -13.77
N GLY A 101 9.13 3.07 -13.63
CA GLY A 101 8.41 3.81 -14.67
C GLY A 101 6.93 3.39 -14.84
N CYS A 102 6.34 2.71 -13.87
CA CYS A 102 5.02 2.12 -14.00
C CYS A 102 3.89 3.01 -13.46
N SER A 103 2.67 2.74 -13.89
CA SER A 103 1.42 3.22 -13.29
C SER A 103 0.61 2.02 -12.80
N LEU A 104 0.39 1.93 -11.49
CA LEU A 104 -0.26 0.80 -10.85
C LEU A 104 -1.59 1.24 -10.23
N TYR A 105 -2.69 0.64 -10.69
CA TYR A 105 -4.05 0.85 -10.19
C TYR A 105 -4.52 -0.46 -9.57
N ILE A 106 -4.38 -0.55 -8.26
CA ILE A 106 -4.57 -1.80 -7.53
C ILE A 106 -5.83 -1.69 -6.68
N GLY A 107 -6.68 -2.71 -6.78
CA GLY A 107 -7.81 -2.91 -5.89
C GLY A 107 -7.39 -3.14 -4.43
N PRO A 108 -8.38 -3.38 -3.56
CA PRO A 108 -8.12 -3.47 -2.12
C PRO A 108 -7.21 -4.64 -1.76
N VAL A 109 -6.20 -4.37 -0.93
CA VAL A 109 -5.34 -5.40 -0.33
C VAL A 109 -5.77 -5.61 1.11
N ALA A 110 -6.47 -6.72 1.37
CA ALA A 110 -7.02 -7.06 2.68
C ALA A 110 -5.94 -7.28 3.75
N GLY A 111 -4.69 -7.53 3.36
CA GLY A 111 -3.56 -7.73 4.26
C GLY A 111 -2.43 -6.71 4.06
N SER A 112 -1.22 -7.22 3.86
CA SER A 112 0.00 -6.43 3.75
C SER A 112 0.42 -6.18 2.31
N LEU A 113 0.90 -4.96 2.06
CA LEU A 113 1.63 -4.58 0.87
C LEU A 113 3.12 -4.43 1.21
N LEU A 114 3.94 -5.31 0.63
CA LEU A 114 5.39 -5.34 0.79
C LEU A 114 6.06 -4.89 -0.52
N VAL A 115 6.86 -3.83 -0.43
CA VAL A 115 7.42 -3.15 -1.61
C VAL A 115 8.93 -3.06 -1.47
N ARG A 116 9.65 -3.53 -2.48
CA ARG A 116 11.11 -3.41 -2.60
C ARG A 116 11.47 -2.90 -3.99
N GLU A 117 12.45 -2.01 -4.10
CA GLU A 117 13.05 -1.66 -5.40
C GLU A 117 12.02 -1.10 -6.40
N VAL A 118 11.17 -0.17 -5.93
CA VAL A 118 10.20 0.52 -6.79
C VAL A 118 10.64 1.95 -7.04
N HIS A 119 10.69 2.34 -8.32
CA HIS A 119 11.30 3.59 -8.76
C HIS A 119 10.42 4.34 -9.75
N ASN A 120 10.34 5.67 -9.61
CA ASN A 120 9.71 6.57 -10.60
C ASN A 120 8.31 6.09 -11.05
N SER A 121 7.47 5.68 -10.10
CA SER A 121 6.18 5.05 -10.37
C SER A 121 5.04 5.73 -9.62
N ASP A 122 3.84 5.65 -10.20
CA ASP A 122 2.60 6.13 -9.58
C ASP A 122 1.78 4.91 -9.15
N ILE A 123 1.45 4.83 -7.86
CA ILE A 123 0.77 3.68 -7.26
C ILE A 123 -0.49 4.14 -6.55
N PHE A 124 -1.62 3.55 -6.93
CA PHE A 124 -2.92 3.74 -6.32
C PHE A 124 -3.32 2.43 -5.66
N VAL A 125 -3.49 2.43 -4.34
CA VAL A 125 -3.83 1.23 -3.59
C VAL A 125 -4.48 1.57 -2.25
N CYS A 126 -5.40 0.73 -1.79
CA CYS A 126 -5.85 0.74 -0.41
C CYS A 126 -5.47 -0.58 0.29
N ALA A 127 -4.97 -0.49 1.53
CA ALA A 127 -4.43 -1.65 2.23
C ALA A 127 -4.47 -1.49 3.76
N ARG A 128 -4.28 -2.59 4.51
CA ARG A 128 -4.12 -2.48 5.98
C ARG A 128 -2.74 -2.00 6.39
N GLN A 129 -1.70 -2.54 5.74
CA GLN A 129 -0.30 -2.26 6.04
C GLN A 129 0.48 -2.01 4.76
N LEU A 130 1.34 -0.99 4.77
CA LEU A 130 2.23 -0.65 3.66
C LEU A 130 3.65 -0.52 4.20
N ARG A 131 4.54 -1.37 3.70
CA ARG A 131 5.97 -1.36 4.01
C ARG A 131 6.75 -1.21 2.72
N ILE A 132 7.56 -0.17 2.63
CA ILE A 132 8.34 0.17 1.45
C ILE A 132 9.81 0.20 1.84
N HIS A 133 10.63 -0.48 1.04
CA HIS A 133 12.06 -0.57 1.23
C HIS A 133 12.78 -0.26 -0.09
N ASP A 134 13.94 0.39 -0.01
CA ASP A 134 14.85 0.63 -1.16
C ASP A 134 14.11 1.15 -2.40
N SER A 135 13.33 2.22 -2.24
CA SER A 135 12.44 2.74 -3.28
C SER A 135 12.59 4.25 -3.42
N THR A 136 12.48 4.75 -4.64
CA THR A 136 12.78 6.17 -4.91
C THR A 136 11.81 6.83 -5.89
N GLU A 137 11.58 8.13 -5.70
CA GLU A 137 10.82 8.95 -6.65
C GLU A 137 9.40 8.43 -6.96
N CYS A 138 8.72 7.84 -5.98
CA CYS A 138 7.39 7.27 -6.16
C CYS A 138 6.28 8.16 -5.61
N ASN A 139 5.14 8.20 -6.33
CA ASN A 139 3.91 8.81 -5.88
C ASN A 139 2.95 7.72 -5.40
N TRP A 140 2.48 7.85 -4.16
CA TRP A 140 1.60 6.91 -3.48
C TRP A 140 0.27 7.58 -3.18
N TYR A 141 -0.79 7.13 -3.85
CA TYR A 141 -2.17 7.51 -3.60
C TYR A 141 -2.78 6.41 -2.75
N VAL A 142 -2.90 6.62 -1.44
CA VAL A 142 -3.17 5.52 -0.51
C VAL A 142 -4.29 5.79 0.48
N GLN A 143 -5.07 4.74 0.75
CA GLN A 143 -6.03 4.66 1.83
C GLN A 143 -5.59 3.51 2.73
N MET A 144 -5.30 3.81 3.99
CA MET A 144 -4.62 2.87 4.87
C MET A 144 -5.34 2.70 6.20
N ALA A 145 -5.20 1.53 6.82
CA ALA A 145 -5.61 1.35 8.23
C ALA A 145 -4.55 1.84 9.24
N SER A 146 -3.33 2.09 8.78
CA SER A 146 -2.20 2.57 9.58
C SER A 146 -1.22 3.38 8.73
N GLY A 147 -0.36 4.17 9.37
CA GLY A 147 0.65 4.97 8.68
C GLY A 147 1.64 4.10 7.89
N PRO A 148 1.95 4.43 6.62
CA PRO A 148 2.97 3.72 5.83
C PRO A 148 4.33 3.73 6.54
N ILE A 149 5.11 2.67 6.32
CA ILE A 149 6.49 2.56 6.83
C ILE A 149 7.44 2.56 5.63
N ILE A 150 8.45 3.43 5.67
CA ILE A 150 9.52 3.47 4.67
C ILE A 150 10.88 3.17 5.31
N GLU A 151 11.77 2.57 4.53
CA GLU A 151 13.16 2.25 4.91
C GLU A 151 14.06 2.36 3.67
N ASP A 152 15.24 2.97 3.78
CA ASP A 152 16.15 3.21 2.64
C ASP A 152 15.47 3.84 1.41
N CYS A 153 14.48 4.71 1.64
CA CYS A 153 13.73 5.37 0.57
C CYS A 153 14.14 6.84 0.40
N SER A 154 13.87 7.42 -0.76
CA SER A 154 14.02 8.87 -0.98
C SER A 154 13.04 9.39 -2.04
N GLY A 155 12.67 10.68 -1.96
CA GLY A 155 11.75 11.28 -2.93
C GLY A 155 10.34 10.66 -2.91
N MET A 156 9.91 10.12 -1.78
CA MET A 156 8.58 9.49 -1.65
C MET A 156 7.51 10.57 -1.47
N ARG A 157 6.40 10.47 -2.19
CA ARG A 157 5.31 11.46 -2.13
C ARG A 157 3.99 10.78 -1.90
N PHE A 158 3.29 11.16 -0.83
CA PHE A 158 2.02 10.54 -0.44
C PHE A 158 0.84 11.49 -0.66
N ALA A 159 -0.28 10.94 -1.11
CA ALA A 159 -1.51 11.65 -1.42
C ALA A 159 -2.73 10.83 -0.98
N PRO A 160 -3.91 11.47 -0.85
CA PRO A 160 -5.17 10.74 -0.70
C PRO A 160 -5.38 9.74 -1.85
N TYR A 161 -6.01 8.61 -1.53
CA TYR A 161 -6.48 7.66 -2.53
C TYR A 161 -7.63 8.25 -3.35
N THR A 162 -7.56 8.09 -4.68
CA THR A 162 -8.54 8.65 -5.63
C THR A 162 -8.94 7.68 -6.73
N LEU A 163 -8.63 6.39 -6.58
CA LEU A 163 -9.03 5.39 -7.58
C LEU A 163 -10.52 5.08 -7.41
N GLU A 164 -11.23 5.01 -8.53
CA GLU A 164 -12.67 4.75 -8.58
C GLU A 164 -12.98 3.80 -9.75
N TYR A 165 -13.71 2.71 -9.50
CA TYR A 165 -14.27 1.82 -10.51
C TYR A 165 -15.53 1.12 -9.95
N PRO A 166 -16.43 0.59 -10.80
CA PRO A 166 -17.75 0.09 -10.36
C PRO A 166 -17.71 -0.91 -9.20
N ASP A 167 -16.77 -1.86 -9.23
CA ASP A 167 -16.68 -2.92 -8.21
C ASP A 167 -15.95 -2.49 -6.92
N LEU A 168 -15.26 -1.35 -6.93
CA LEU A 168 -14.38 -0.93 -5.84
C LEU A 168 -15.10 -0.81 -4.48
N PRO A 169 -16.30 -0.21 -4.36
CA PRO A 169 -16.97 -0.09 -3.06
C PRO A 169 -17.23 -1.45 -2.40
N ALA A 170 -17.76 -2.42 -3.15
CA ALA A 170 -18.01 -3.78 -2.66
C ALA A 170 -16.71 -4.51 -2.32
N GLN A 171 -15.66 -4.30 -3.12
CA GLN A 171 -14.34 -4.88 -2.86
C GLN A 171 -13.69 -4.30 -1.59
N VAL A 172 -13.83 -2.99 -1.33
CA VAL A 172 -13.33 -2.35 -0.10
C VAL A 172 -14.02 -2.91 1.13
N GLU A 173 -15.32 -3.18 1.05
CA GLU A 173 -16.08 -3.82 2.12
C GLU A 173 -15.62 -5.27 2.35
N ARG A 174 -15.46 -6.09 1.29
CA ARG A 174 -14.90 -7.45 1.41
C ARG A 174 -13.51 -7.47 2.05
N ALA A 175 -12.68 -6.47 1.77
CA ALA A 175 -11.35 -6.33 2.35
C ALA A 175 -11.36 -5.79 3.80
N ALA A 176 -12.53 -5.46 4.36
CA ALA A 176 -12.72 -4.84 5.67
C ALA A 176 -11.97 -3.49 5.81
N LEU A 177 -11.96 -2.69 4.74
CA LEU A 177 -11.28 -1.39 4.67
C LEU A 177 -12.25 -0.18 4.65
N GLN A 178 -13.56 -0.40 4.76
CA GLN A 178 -14.57 0.67 4.72
C GLN A 178 -14.37 1.75 5.80
N SER A 179 -13.87 1.38 6.97
CA SER A 179 -13.59 2.32 8.07
C SER A 179 -12.38 3.21 7.83
N THR A 180 -11.58 2.91 6.80
CA THR A 180 -10.36 3.67 6.45
C THR A 180 -10.61 4.75 5.41
N VAL A 181 -11.80 4.78 4.80
CA VAL A 181 -12.19 5.78 3.80
C VAL A 181 -12.13 7.17 4.41
N GLY A 182 -11.45 8.09 3.71
CA GLY A 182 -11.24 9.47 4.19
C GLY A 182 -10.23 9.62 5.32
N SER A 183 -9.50 8.57 5.71
CA SER A 183 -8.46 8.68 6.74
C SER A 183 -7.22 9.42 6.24
N ASP A 184 -6.54 10.11 7.16
CA ASP A 184 -5.31 10.88 6.88
C ASP A 184 -4.02 10.08 7.14
N TRP A 185 -4.07 8.74 7.18
CA TRP A 185 -2.89 7.90 7.43
C TRP A 185 -1.78 8.09 6.40
N TRP A 186 -2.15 8.48 5.18
CA TRP A 186 -1.21 8.84 4.11
C TRP A 186 -0.31 10.04 4.47
N ARG A 187 -0.68 10.87 5.46
CA ARG A 187 0.15 11.96 6.01
C ARG A 187 1.03 11.53 7.19
N GLN A 188 0.91 10.29 7.67
CA GLN A 188 1.56 9.81 8.89
C GLN A 188 2.59 8.71 8.57
N VAL A 189 3.51 9.01 7.67
CA VAL A 189 4.55 8.07 7.23
C VAL A 189 5.65 7.96 8.29
N LYS A 190 6.01 6.73 8.63
CA LYS A 190 7.09 6.40 9.55
C LYS A 190 8.33 6.04 8.74
N ASP A 191 9.38 6.85 8.86
CA ASP A 191 10.69 6.54 8.30
C ASP A 191 11.53 5.80 9.34
N PHE A 192 11.75 4.51 9.09
CA PHE A 192 12.33 3.59 10.08
C PHE A 192 13.78 3.94 10.44
N LYS A 193 14.57 4.40 9.48
CA LYS A 193 16.00 4.75 9.69
C LYS A 193 16.23 6.21 10.03
N TRP A 194 15.18 7.02 10.11
CA TRP A 194 15.28 8.43 10.48
C TRP A 194 15.08 8.65 11.98
N HIS A 195 16.18 8.66 12.73
CA HIS A 195 16.16 8.85 14.19
C HIS A 195 16.35 10.31 14.64
N ARG A 196 16.20 11.29 13.74
CA ARG A 196 16.40 12.72 14.08
C ARG A 196 15.09 13.37 14.53
N ALA A 197 15.20 14.43 15.33
CA ALA A 197 14.03 15.18 15.82
C ALA A 197 13.29 15.95 14.72
N GLN A 198 13.99 16.37 13.67
CA GLN A 198 13.40 17.04 12.52
C GLN A 198 12.60 16.04 11.65
N ALA A 199 11.69 16.54 10.82
CA ALA A 199 10.97 15.73 9.85
C ALA A 199 11.95 15.01 8.90
N SER A 200 11.61 13.76 8.52
CA SER A 200 12.38 13.02 7.52
C SER A 200 12.34 13.76 6.17
N PRO A 201 13.48 13.93 5.49
CA PRO A 201 13.53 14.49 4.14
C PRO A 201 13.16 13.46 3.06
N ASN A 202 13.01 12.19 3.41
CA ASN A 202 12.85 11.09 2.45
C ASN A 202 11.43 10.98 1.91
N TRP A 203 10.47 11.65 2.54
CA TRP A 203 9.09 11.69 2.09
C TRP A 203 8.45 13.08 2.25
N SER A 204 7.38 13.30 1.51
CA SER A 204 6.56 14.51 1.61
C SER A 204 5.11 14.23 1.22
N VAL A 205 4.23 15.18 1.48
CA VAL A 205 2.89 15.19 0.89
C VAL A 205 3.01 15.63 -0.57
N LEU A 206 2.38 14.89 -1.48
CA LEU A 206 2.27 15.29 -2.88
C LEU A 206 1.39 16.55 -3.00
N PRO A 207 1.93 17.67 -3.54
CA PRO A 207 1.16 18.88 -3.76
C PRO A 207 -0.04 18.62 -4.69
N GLU A 208 -1.15 19.31 -4.45
CA GLU A 208 -2.42 19.02 -5.13
C GLU A 208 -2.32 19.25 -6.64
N GLU A 209 -1.58 20.29 -7.03
CA GLU A 209 -1.32 20.67 -8.41
C GLU A 209 -0.50 19.64 -9.21
N LYS A 210 0.18 18.72 -8.51
CA LYS A 210 0.97 17.64 -9.13
C LYS A 210 0.24 16.30 -9.11
N ARG A 211 -0.96 16.22 -8.53
CA ARG A 211 -1.73 14.97 -8.47
C ARG A 211 -2.29 14.65 -9.85
N GLY A 212 -2.15 13.38 -10.27
CA GLY A 212 -2.70 12.92 -11.55
C GLY A 212 -1.84 13.24 -12.78
N HIS A 213 -0.54 13.50 -12.60
CA HIS A 213 0.37 13.78 -13.73
C HIS A 213 0.72 12.56 -14.60
N ARG A 214 0.47 11.32 -14.14
CA ARG A 214 0.63 10.10 -14.97
C ARG A 214 -0.66 9.29 -15.09
N PRO A 215 -1.69 9.75 -15.83
CA PRO A 215 -2.67 8.86 -16.38
C PRO A 215 -2.11 8.35 -17.71
N ALA A 216 -1.79 7.06 -17.80
CA ALA A 216 -1.93 6.43 -19.11
C ALA A 216 -3.43 6.55 -19.42
N ALA A 217 -3.83 7.40 -20.35
CA ALA A 217 -5.25 7.65 -20.66
C ALA A 217 -6.02 6.33 -20.91
N ALA A 218 -5.33 5.30 -21.40
CA ALA A 218 -5.80 3.92 -21.50
C ALA A 218 -6.15 3.28 -20.14
N ALA A 219 -5.35 3.49 -19.09
CA ALA A 219 -5.63 2.98 -17.74
C ALA A 219 -6.88 3.61 -17.13
N ALA A 220 -7.06 4.92 -17.30
CA ALA A 220 -8.26 5.61 -16.82
C ALA A 220 -9.53 5.11 -17.54
N ALA A 221 -9.44 4.76 -18.83
CA ALA A 221 -10.52 4.13 -19.57
C ALA A 221 -10.76 2.69 -19.11
N LEU A 222 -9.70 1.91 -18.90
CA LEU A 222 -9.81 0.52 -18.41
C LEU A 222 -10.41 0.46 -17.01
N VAL A 223 -10.04 1.36 -16.10
CA VAL A 223 -10.60 1.48 -14.76
C VAL A 223 -12.10 1.86 -14.80
N LYS A 224 -12.52 2.70 -15.75
CA LYS A 224 -13.91 3.21 -15.83
C LYS A 224 -14.87 2.34 -16.66
N ASN A 225 -14.38 1.51 -17.57
CA ASN A 225 -15.22 0.88 -18.59
C ASN A 225 -15.44 -0.61 -18.32
N THR A 226 -16.55 -0.94 -17.66
CA THR A 226 -17.17 -2.28 -17.60
C THR A 226 -18.71 -2.21 -17.57
N ALA A 227 -19.31 -1.21 -18.21
CA ALA A 227 -20.77 -1.16 -18.39
C ALA A 227 -21.28 -1.96 -19.61
N ALA A 228 -20.41 -2.60 -20.41
CA ALA A 228 -20.80 -3.14 -21.72
C ALA A 228 -20.79 -4.68 -21.87
N ALA A 229 -20.76 -5.46 -20.78
CA ALA A 229 -20.76 -6.93 -20.86
C ALA A 229 -22.02 -7.61 -20.28
N ALA A 230 -23.09 -6.86 -19.99
CA ALA A 230 -24.34 -7.42 -19.43
C ALA A 230 -25.59 -7.18 -20.30
N GLN A 231 -25.44 -6.85 -21.58
CA GLN A 231 -26.58 -6.68 -22.52
C GLN A 231 -26.43 -7.58 -23.75
N VAL A 232 -26.36 -8.90 -23.56
CA VAL A 232 -26.77 -9.90 -24.58
C VAL A 232 -27.26 -11.14 -23.84
N ALA A 233 -28.48 -11.09 -23.29
CA ALA A 233 -29.32 -12.27 -22.99
C ALA A 233 -30.62 -11.81 -22.29
N ASP A 234 -31.52 -11.13 -23.02
CA ASP A 234 -32.97 -11.28 -22.84
C ASP A 234 -33.72 -10.53 -23.95
N GLU A 235 -33.58 -10.99 -25.20
CA GLU A 235 -34.56 -10.68 -26.24
C GLU A 235 -34.81 -11.96 -27.03
N GLY A 236 -35.97 -12.58 -26.78
CA GLY A 236 -36.55 -13.55 -27.70
C GLY A 236 -37.15 -14.80 -27.06
N ALA A 237 -38.33 -14.68 -26.44
CA ALA A 237 -39.38 -15.70 -26.52
C ALA A 237 -40.72 -15.16 -25.96
N GLU A 238 -41.39 -14.28 -26.71
CA GLU A 238 -42.86 -14.18 -26.65
C GLU A 238 -43.46 -14.68 -27.97
N GLY A 239 -44.52 -15.50 -27.84
CA GLY A 239 -45.27 -16.15 -28.91
C GLY A 239 -45.39 -17.65 -28.60
N GLY A 240 -46.42 -18.17 -27.93
CA GLY A 240 -47.83 -17.79 -27.99
C GLY A 240 -48.55 -18.73 -28.96
N ALA A 241 -49.28 -19.72 -28.40
CA ALA A 241 -50.36 -20.53 -28.98
C ALA A 241 -50.30 -21.94 -28.34
N ASP A 242 -51.37 -22.67 -28.03
CA ASP A 242 -52.80 -22.46 -27.88
C ASP A 242 -53.26 -23.76 -27.16
N GLY A 243 -54.33 -23.70 -26.37
CA GLY A 243 -54.82 -24.85 -25.62
C GLY A 243 -55.39 -25.97 -26.49
N GLU A 244 -55.47 -27.17 -25.92
CA GLU A 244 -56.58 -28.10 -26.13
C GLU A 244 -56.60 -29.14 -25.00
N ASP A 245 -57.75 -29.20 -24.35
CA ASP A 245 -58.20 -30.22 -23.39
C ASP A 245 -58.24 -31.61 -24.05
N SER A 246 -57.96 -32.69 -23.29
CA SER A 246 -58.83 -33.89 -23.14
C SER A 246 -58.09 -35.10 -22.53
N GLU A 247 -58.54 -35.46 -21.32
CA GLU A 247 -58.99 -36.78 -20.82
C GLU A 247 -58.28 -38.10 -21.19
N ASP A 248 -58.06 -38.93 -20.14
CA ASP A 248 -58.17 -40.41 -20.02
C ASP A 248 -57.58 -41.31 -21.14
N GLU A 249 -56.85 -42.39 -20.90
CA GLU A 249 -57.11 -43.54 -20.01
C GLU A 249 -55.88 -44.49 -20.08
N LEU A 250 -55.61 -45.21 -18.97
CA LEU A 250 -54.88 -46.50 -18.81
C LEU A 250 -53.63 -46.85 -19.65
#